data_AF-A0A5N5FHM0-F1
#
_entry.id   AF-A0A5N5FHM0-F1
#
_cell.length_a   1.000
_cell.length_b   1.000
_cell.length_c   1.000
_cell.angle_alpha   90.00
_cell.angle_beta   90.00
_cell.angle_gamma   90.00
#
_symmetry.space_group_name_H-M   'P 1'
#
loop_
_entity.id
_entity.type
_entity.pdbx_description
1 polymer ?
#
loop_
_entity_poly.entity_id
_entity_poly.type
_entity_poly.pdbx_seq_one_letter_code
_entity_poly.pdbx_strand_id
1 'polypeptide(L)' 'MNRKILHKLDIHIFSNVGSIDTGGITMLEEVQKNVGRKGLKLVIAKPRSKVIKKLVKSKFTKKIVKE' A
#
# COMPACT_ATOMS: atom_id res chain seq x y z
N MET A 1 21.93 15.37 11.00
CA MET A 1 21.24 14.34 10.16
C MET A 1 19.81 14.18 10.67
N ASN A 2 18.84 14.87 10.06
CA ASN A 2 17.44 14.83 10.50
C ASN A 2 16.82 13.45 10.19
N ARG A 3 16.78 12.54 11.17
CA ARG A 3 15.93 11.35 11.09
C ARG A 3 14.49 11.80 11.30
N LYS A 4 13.77 12.19 10.24
CA LYS A 4 12.31 12.27 10.30
C LYS A 4 11.79 10.88 10.67
N ILE A 5 11.27 10.73 11.89
CA ILE A 5 10.60 9.51 12.32
C ILE A 5 9.35 9.37 11.45
N LEU A 6 9.41 8.46 10.47
CA LEU A 6 8.29 8.18 9.58
C LEU A 6 7.49 7.02 10.19
N HIS A 7 6.42 7.35 10.91
CA HIS A 7 5.51 6.34 11.46
C HIS A 7 4.85 5.56 10.32
N LYS A 8 4.74 4.23 10.45
CA LYS A 8 4.19 3.33 9.43
C LYS A 8 2.81 2.84 9.85
N LEU A 9 1.95 2.60 8.86
CA LEU A 9 0.66 1.93 9.03
C LEU A 9 0.64 0.72 8.10
N ASP A 10 0.60 -0.48 8.69
CA ASP A 10 0.67 -1.75 7.96
C ASP A 10 -0.71 -2.38 7.83
N ILE A 11 -1.12 -2.72 6.60
CA ILE A 11 -2.37 -3.42 6.31
C ILE A 11 -2.10 -4.91 6.11
N HIS A 12 -2.61 -5.76 7.01
CA HIS A 12 -2.35 -7.22 7.01
C HIS A 12 -3.38 -8.07 6.26
N ILE A 13 -4.59 -7.54 6.02
CA ILE A 13 -5.70 -8.30 5.41
C ILE A 13 -5.42 -8.77 3.98
N PHE A 14 -4.48 -8.13 3.27
CA PHE A 14 -4.13 -8.45 1.87
C PHE A 14 -3.51 -9.84 1.68
N SER A 15 -3.06 -10.48 2.75
CA SER A 15 -2.63 -11.89 2.76
C SER A 15 -3.75 -12.87 2.40
N ASN A 16 -5.01 -12.49 2.66
CA ASN A 16 -6.20 -13.29 2.37
C ASN A 16 -6.97 -12.83 1.13
N VAL A 17 -6.62 -11.68 0.56
CA VAL A 17 -7.29 -11.11 -0.62
C VAL A 17 -6.82 -11.83 -1.90
N GLY A 18 -7.75 -12.50 -2.59
CA GLY A 18 -7.46 -13.23 -3.83
C GLY A 18 -7.20 -12.35 -5.05
N SER A 19 -7.85 -11.19 -5.15
CA SER A 19 -7.59 -10.20 -6.19
C SER A 19 -8.14 -8.83 -5.81
N ILE A 20 -7.67 -7.78 -6.47
CA ILE A 20 -8.17 -6.40 -6.34
C ILE A 20 -8.64 -5.91 -7.71
N ASP A 21 -9.56 -4.96 -7.78
CA ASP A 21 -10.00 -4.34 -9.04
C ASP A 21 -9.54 -2.87 -9.12
N THR A 22 -9.95 -2.16 -10.16
CA THR A 22 -9.60 -0.75 -10.34
C THR A 22 -10.14 0.12 -9.21
N GLY A 23 -11.37 -0.13 -8.75
CA GLY A 23 -11.99 0.60 -7.64
C GLY A 23 -11.19 0.47 -6.34
N GLY A 24 -10.83 -0.75 -5.97
CA GLY A 24 -10.01 -1.02 -4.79
C GLY A 24 -8.62 -0.39 -4.86
N ILE A 25 -8.01 -0.33 -6.06
CA ILE A 25 -6.73 0.37 -6.26
C ILE A 25 -6.90 1.88 -6.04
N THR A 26 -7.91 2.51 -6.64
CA THR A 26 -8.18 3.95 -6.46
C THR A 26 -8.42 4.28 -4.98
N MET A 27 -9.16 3.44 -4.26
CA MET A 27 -9.36 3.59 -2.81
C MET A 27 -8.04 3.53 -2.04
N LEU A 28 -7.14 2.61 -2.38
CA LEU A 28 -5.82 2.54 -1.73
C LEU A 28 -4.96 3.78 -2.00
N GLU A 29 -5.06 4.39 -3.18
CA GLU A 29 -4.38 5.65 -3.48
C GLU A 29 -4.91 6.80 -2.65
N GLU A 30 -6.22 6.87 -2.46
CA GLU A 30 -6.84 7.89 -1.61
C GLU A 30 -6.46 7.71 -0.14
N VAL A 31 -6.50 6.48 0.38
CA VAL A 31 -6.00 6.17 1.72
C VAL A 31 -4.53 6.55 1.84
N GLN A 32 -3.69 6.22 0.85
CA GLN A 32 -2.27 6.56 0.86
C GLN A 32 -2.03 8.08 0.91
N LYS A 33 -2.82 8.88 0.17
CA LYS A 33 -2.79 10.35 0.23
C LYS A 33 -3.18 10.85 1.62
N ASN A 34 -4.27 10.32 2.18
CA ASN A 34 -4.79 10.74 3.48
C ASN A 34 -3.84 10.42 4.63
N VAL A 35 -3.22 9.25 4.64
CA VAL A 35 -2.22 8.92 5.68
C VAL A 35 -0.90 9.67 5.46
N GLY A 36 -0.52 9.92 4.20
CA GLY A 36 0.66 10.72 3.86
C GLY A 36 0.57 12.15 4.37
N ARG A 37 -0.62 12.77 4.31
CA ARG A 37 -0.90 14.10 4.90
C ARG A 37 -0.70 14.13 6.43
N LYS A 38 -0.85 12.98 7.09
CA LYS A 38 -0.65 12.81 8.54
C LYS A 38 0.79 12.42 8.90
N GLY A 39 1.72 12.46 7.94
CA GLY A 39 3.12 12.04 8.14
C GLY A 39 3.31 10.52 8.25
N LEU A 40 2.30 9.73 7.88
CA LEU A 40 2.34 8.27 7.94
C LEU A 40 2.69 7.65 6.59
N LYS A 41 3.38 6.50 6.61
CA LYS A 41 3.62 5.67 5.42
C LYS A 41 2.70 4.46 5.43
N LEU A 42 1.81 4.37 4.44
CA LEU A 42 1.02 3.17 4.20
C LEU A 42 1.91 2.05 3.65
N VAL A 43 1.77 0.85 4.21
CA VAL A 43 2.42 -0.38 3.75
C VAL A 43 1.36 -1.48 3.61
N ILE A 44 1.43 -2.23 2.51
CA ILE A 44 0.59 -3.40 2.28
C ILE A 44 1.43 -4.64 2.62
N ALA A 45 1.07 -5.34 3.70
CA ALA A 45 1.81 -6.50 4.14
C ALA A 45 1.34 -7.76 3.40
N LYS A 46 2.32 -8.53 2.89
CA LYS A 46 2.15 -9.87 2.31
C LYS A 46 0.97 -10.01 1.30
N PRO A 47 0.80 -9.08 0.33
CA PRO A 47 -0.24 -9.23 -0.68
C PRO A 47 -0.01 -10.49 -1.55
N ARG A 48 -1.07 -11.18 -1.93
CA ARG A 48 -0.97 -12.32 -2.86
C ARG A 48 -0.48 -11.87 -4.24
N SER A 49 0.17 -12.79 -4.96
CA SER A 49 0.79 -12.52 -6.27
C SER A 49 -0.18 -11.88 -7.30
N LYS A 50 -1.44 -12.30 -7.32
CA LYS A 50 -2.48 -11.73 -8.20
C LYS A 50 -2.81 -10.28 -7.88
N VAL A 51 -2.79 -9.90 -6.60
CA VAL A 51 -2.94 -8.51 -6.14
C VAL A 51 -1.70 -7.69 -6.53
N ILE A 52 -0.50 -8.22 -6.25
CA ILE A 52 0.78 -7.57 -6.62
C ILE A 52 0.82 -7.25 -8.11
N LYS A 53 0.50 -8.21 -8.99
CA LYS A 53 0.49 -8.01 -10.45
C LYS A 53 -0.42 -6.84 -10.86
N LYS A 54 -1.59 -6.71 -10.24
CA LYS A 54 -2.54 -5.63 -10.53
C LYS A 54 -2.05 -4.29 -10.02
N LEU A 55 -1.48 -4.23 -8.81
CA LEU A 55 -0.86 -3.01 -8.25
C LEU A 55 0.34 -2.53 -9.08
N VAL A 56 1.15 -3.47 -9.60
CA VAL A 56 2.26 -3.15 -10.51
C VAL A 56 1.73 -2.60 -11.82
N LYS A 57 0.72 -3.24 -12.41
CA LYS A 57 0.09 -2.78 -13.67
C LYS A 57 -0.52 -1.38 -13.53
N SER A 58 -1.09 -1.04 -12.36
CA SER A 58 -1.65 0.28 -12.08
C SER A 58 -0.63 1.33 -11.66
N LYS A 59 0.67 1.01 -11.64
CA LYS A 59 1.76 1.89 -11.18
C LYS A 59 1.60 2.36 -9.72
N PHE A 60 0.93 1.57 -8.89
CA PHE A 60 0.83 1.80 -7.44
C PHE A 60 2.17 1.56 -6.70
N THR A 61 3.22 1.15 -7.41
CA THR A 61 4.48 0.55 -6.95
C THR A 61 5.42 1.42 -6.12
N LYS A 62 5.10 2.67 -5.79
CA LYS A 62 5.99 3.49 -4.95
C LYS A 62 6.14 3.01 -3.49
N LYS A 63 5.36 2.03 -2.99
CA LYS A 63 5.37 1.66 -1.55
C LYS A 63 5.05 0.19 -1.23
N ILE A 64 5.35 -0.78 -2.10
CA ILE A 64 5.26 -2.19 -1.69
C ILE A 64 6.57 -2.53 -0.98
N VAL A 65 6.59 -2.45 0.36
CA VAL A 65 7.69 -3.05 1.14
C VAL A 65 7.36 -4.54 1.27
N LYS A 66 8.14 -5.35 0.58
CA LYS A 66 8.21 -6.79 0.82
C LYS A 66 9.21 -6.95 1.96
N GLU A 67 8.73 -7.18 3.17
CA GLU A 67 9.56 -7.83 4.20
C GLU A 67 9.56 -9.34 3.94
#